data_AF-A6KNP3-F1
#
_entry.id   AF-A6KNP3-F1
#
_cell.length_a   1.000
_cell.length_b   1.000
_cell.length_c   1.000
_cell.angle_alpha   90.00
_cell.angle_beta   90.00
_cell.angle_gamma   90.00
#
_symmetry.space_group_name_H-M   'P 1'
#
loop_
_entity.id
_entity.type
_entity.pdbx_description
1 polymer ?
#
loop_
_entity_poly.entity_id
_entity_poly.type
_entity_poly.pdbx_seq_one_letter_code
_entity_poly.pdbx_strand_id
1 'polypeptide(L)' 'MKRRSGQRKPATSYVRTTINKNARATLSSIRHMIRKNKYRPDLRMAAIRRASAILRSQKPVVVKRKRTRPTKSS' A
#
# COMPACT_ATOMS: atom_id res chain seq x y z
N MET A 1 6.57 -10.93 3.95
CA MET A 1 5.79 -12.02 4.57
C MET A 1 6.68 -12.75 5.58
N LYS A 2 6.16 -13.13 6.75
CA LYS A 2 6.95 -13.88 7.74
C LYS A 2 6.90 -15.37 7.38
N ARG A 3 8.04 -16.05 7.37
CA ARG A 3 8.13 -17.50 7.16
C ARG A 3 7.60 -18.24 8.39
N ARG A 4 7.08 -19.45 8.18
CA ARG A 4 6.65 -20.34 9.27
C ARG A 4 7.86 -20.92 10.01
N SER A 5 8.90 -21.30 9.27
CA SER A 5 10.19 -21.74 9.83
C SER A 5 11.04 -20.55 10.29
N GLY A 6 11.99 -20.81 11.19
CA GLY A 6 12.96 -19.80 11.63
C GLY A 6 12.39 -18.74 12.58
N GLN A 7 11.41 -19.09 13.42
CA GLN A 7 10.78 -18.13 14.35
C GLN A 7 11.78 -17.41 15.26
N ARG A 8 12.85 -18.10 15.68
CA ARG A 8 13.95 -17.55 16.51
C ARG A 8 15.13 -17.03 15.69
N LYS A 9 15.01 -16.94 14.36
CA LYS A 9 16.07 -16.51 13.43
C LYS A 9 15.65 -15.19 12.75
N PRO A 10 15.84 -14.03 13.42
CA PRO A 10 15.29 -12.75 12.95
C PRO A 10 15.83 -12.32 11.58
N ALA A 11 17.09 -12.65 11.27
CA ALA A 11 17.71 -12.30 9.99
C ALA A 11 17.02 -12.94 8.78
N THR A 12 16.45 -14.14 8.93
CA THR A 12 15.89 -14.94 7.82
C THR A 12 14.37 -15.15 7.92
N SER A 13 13.73 -14.69 8.99
CA SER A 13 12.30 -14.92 9.24
C SER A 13 11.38 -14.14 8.30
N TYR A 14 11.87 -13.08 7.63
CA TYR A 14 11.06 -12.24 6.75
C TYR A 14 11.53 -12.29 5.30
N VAL A 15 10.56 -12.44 4.38
CA VAL A 15 10.78 -12.30 2.93
C VAL A 15 10.19 -10.98 2.46
N ARG A 16 10.97 -10.20 1.71
CA ARG A 16 10.55 -8.94 1.08
C ARG A 16 10.40 -9.16 -0.43
N THR A 17 9.33 -8.61 -1.00
CA THR A 17 9.05 -8.64 -2.44
C THR A 17 8.68 -7.25 -2.89
N THR A 18 9.45 -6.68 -3.82
CA THR A 18 9.14 -5.39 -4.45
C THR A 18 8.13 -5.61 -5.58
N ILE A 19 7.13 -4.73 -5.71
CA ILE A 19 6.14 -4.77 -6.79
C ILE A 19 6.16 -3.40 -7.46
N ASN A 20 6.77 -3.33 -8.64
CA ASN A 20 6.77 -2.13 -9.47
C ASN A 20 5.87 -2.37 -10.69
N LYS A 21 4.56 -2.23 -10.48
CA LYS A 21 3.52 -2.41 -11.51
C LYS A 21 2.52 -1.26 -11.42
N ASN A 22 1.59 -1.19 -12.37
CA ASN A 22 0.47 -0.25 -12.28
C ASN A 22 -0.41 -0.50 -11.03
N ALA A 23 -1.22 0.49 -10.64
CA ALA A 23 -1.98 0.44 -9.39
C ALA A 23 -2.92 -0.77 -9.30
N ARG A 24 -3.66 -1.06 -10.39
CA ARG A 24 -4.62 -2.19 -10.42
C ARG A 24 -3.91 -3.53 -10.27
N ALA A 25 -2.83 -3.75 -11.03
CA ALA A 25 -2.06 -4.99 -10.96
C ALA A 25 -1.38 -5.17 -9.60
N THR A 26 -0.88 -4.08 -9.00
CA THR A 26 -0.27 -4.11 -7.66
C THR A 26 -1.28 -4.55 -6.59
N LEU A 27 -2.46 -3.93 -6.56
CA LEU A 27 -3.51 -4.30 -5.60
C LEU A 27 -4.02 -5.73 -5.82
N SER A 28 -4.19 -6.16 -7.07
CA SER A 28 -4.57 -7.54 -7.39
C SER A 28 -3.49 -8.55 -6.99
N SER A 29 -2.20 -8.23 -7.18
CA SER A 29 -1.09 -9.10 -6.76
C SER A 29 -1.06 -9.29 -5.24
N ILE A 30 -1.21 -8.21 -4.47
CA ILE A 30 -1.28 -8.27 -3.00
C ILE A 30 -2.53 -9.06 -2.54
N ARG A 31 -3.68 -8.84 -3.20
CA ARG A 31 -4.91 -9.58 -2.91
C ARG A 31 -4.74 -11.07 -3.15
N HIS A 32 -4.13 -11.47 -4.26
CA HIS A 32 -3.89 -12.88 -4.57
C HIS A 32 -2.89 -13.50 -3.61
N MET A 33 -1.80 -12.80 -3.28
CA MET A 33 -0.81 -13.26 -2.32
C MET A 33 -1.42 -13.63 -0.97
N ILE A 34 -2.40 -12.86 -0.49
CA ILE A 34 -3.09 -13.14 0.78
C ILE A 34 -4.18 -14.22 0.59
N ARG A 35 -5.07 -14.04 -0.41
CA ARG A 35 -6.25 -14.90 -0.60
C ARG A 35 -5.90 -16.31 -1.06
N LYS A 36 -5.03 -16.44 -2.06
CA LYS A 36 -4.71 -17.73 -2.70
C LYS A 36 -3.78 -18.57 -1.83
N ASN A 37 -2.85 -17.94 -1.12
CA ASN A 37 -1.94 -18.64 -0.22
C ASN A 37 -2.54 -18.87 1.18
N LYS A 38 -3.79 -18.46 1.41
CA LYS A 38 -4.49 -18.52 2.72
C LYS A 38 -3.66 -17.90 3.86
N TYR A 39 -2.81 -16.92 3.56
CA TYR A 39 -1.91 -16.32 4.54
C TYR A 39 -2.60 -15.11 5.17
N ARG A 40 -3.06 -15.24 6.43
CA ARG A 40 -3.72 -14.16 7.19
C ARG A 40 -4.83 -13.42 6.40
N PRO A 41 -5.93 -14.12 6.06
CA PRO A 41 -7.01 -13.55 5.25
C PRO A 41 -7.72 -12.36 5.92
N ASP A 42 -7.64 -12.27 7.25
CA ASP A 42 -8.07 -11.15 8.09
C ASP A 42 -7.44 -9.81 7.65
N LEU A 43 -6.15 -9.82 7.30
CA LEU A 43 -5.42 -8.61 6.95
C LEU A 43 -5.62 -8.17 5.50
N ARG A 44 -6.37 -8.92 4.69
CA ARG A 44 -6.48 -8.68 3.24
C ARG A 44 -6.88 -7.26 2.91
N MET A 45 -7.95 -6.76 3.53
CA MET A 45 -8.44 -5.40 3.21
C MET A 45 -7.55 -4.32 3.80
N ALA A 46 -7.00 -4.53 5.00
CA ALA A 46 -6.03 -3.60 5.60
C ALA A 46 -4.78 -3.44 4.72
N ALA A 47 -4.25 -4.55 4.19
CA ALA A 47 -3.11 -4.54 3.28
C ALA A 47 -3.41 -3.82 1.96
N ILE A 48 -4.58 -4.05 1.36
CA ILE A 48 -5.01 -3.37 0.13
C ILE A 48 -5.14 -1.86 0.36
N ARG A 49 -5.79 -1.43 1.46
CA ARG A 49 -5.95 -0.01 1.81
C ARG A 49 -4.61 0.68 2.05
N ARG A 50 -3.69 0.02 2.76
CA ARG A 50 -2.33 0.54 2.98
C ARG A 50 -1.58 0.69 1.67
N ALA A 51 -1.65 -0.31 0.79
CA ALA A 51 -1.00 -0.25 -0.51
C ALA A 51 -1.56 0.87 -1.40
N SER A 52 -2.89 1.08 -1.41
CA SER A 52 -3.48 2.20 -2.15
C SER A 52 -3.05 3.57 -1.62
N ALA A 53 -2.90 3.70 -0.29
CA ALA A 53 -2.43 4.94 0.32
C ALA A 53 -0.96 5.23 -0.07
N ILE A 54 -0.09 4.22 -0.05
CA ILE A 54 1.31 4.34 -0.48
C ILE A 54 1.40 4.72 -1.97
N LEU A 55 0.64 4.04 -2.83
CA LEU A 55 0.61 4.39 -4.26
C LEU A 55 0.11 5.82 -4.48
N ARG A 56 -0.83 6.30 -3.65
CA ARG A 56 -1.32 7.68 -3.72
C ARG A 56 -0.28 8.69 -3.26
N SER A 57 0.49 8.37 -2.21
CA SER A 57 1.54 9.24 -1.68
C SER A 57 2.78 9.29 -2.57
N GLN A 58 3.04 8.22 -3.34
CA GLN A 58 4.12 8.19 -4.33
C GLN A 58 3.81 9.00 -5.59
N LYS A 59 2.54 9.34 -5.85
CA LYS A 59 2.21 10.22 -6.96
C LYS A 59 2.69 11.63 -6.67
N PRO A 60 3.21 12.36 -7.67
CA PRO A 60 3.64 13.73 -7.48
C PRO A 60 2.50 14.59 -6.94
N VAL A 61 2.78 15.34 -5.88
CA VAL A 61 1.81 16.22 -5.25
C VAL A 61 1.73 17.51 -6.07
N VAL A 62 0.60 17.73 -6.72
CA VAL A 62 0.30 19.03 -7.33
C VAL A 62 -0.16 19.95 -6.19
N VAL A 63 0.64 20.96 -5.85
CA VAL A 63 0.31 21.94 -4.82
C VAL A 63 -0.88 22.77 -5.32
N LYS A 64 -2.08 22.46 -4.84
CA LYS A 64 -3.28 23.27 -5.15
C LYS A 64 -3.18 24.58 -4.38
N ARG A 65 -2.91 25.68 -5.10
CA ARG A 65 -2.96 27.03 -4.52
C ARG A 65 -4.39 27.30 -4.02
N LYS A 66 -4.50 27.80 -2.79
CA LYS A 66 -5.78 28.18 -2.18
C LYS A 66 -6.40 29.29 -3.02
N ARG A 67 -7.59 29.07 -3.60
CA ARG A 67 -8.34 30.15 -4.25
C ARG A 67 -8.74 31.16 -3.16
N THR A 68 -8.18 32.35 -3.22
CA THR A 68 -8.64 33.48 -2.41
C THR A 68 -10.01 33.92 -2.92
N ARG A 69 -10.96 34.18 -2.02
CA ARG A 69 -12.23 34.83 -2.38
C ARG A 69 -11.93 36.31 -2.64
N PRO A 70 -12.45 36.91 -3.73
CA PRO A 70 -12.34 38.35 -3.92
C PRO A 70 -13.04 39.07 -2.76
N THR A 71 -12.36 40.06 -2.18
CA THR A 71 -12.93 40.96 -1.17
C THR A 71 -13.92 41.90 -1.85
N LYS A 72 -15.13 42.05 -1.29
CA LYS A 72 -16.10 43.05 -1.75
C LYS A 72 -15.49 44.44 -1.57
N SER A 73 -15.39 45.22 -2.64
CA SER A 73 -15.11 46.65 -2.60
C SER A 73 -16.34 47.38 -2.06
N SER A 74 -16.12 48.27 -1.07
CA SER A 74 -17.11 49.22 -0.54
C SER A 74 -17.53 50.25 -1.58
#